data_AF-A0A7C7VK10-F1
#
_entry.id   AF-A0A7C7VK10-F1
#
_cell.length_a   1.000
_cell.length_b   1.000
_cell.length_c   1.000
_cell.angle_alpha   90.00
_cell.angle_beta   90.00
_cell.angle_gamma   90.00
#
_symmetry.space_group_name_H-M   'P 1'
#
loop_
_entity.id
_entity.type
_entity.pdbx_description
1 polymer ?
#
loop_
_entity_poly.entity_id
_entity_poly.type
_entity_poly.pdbx_seq_one_letter_code
_entity_poly.pdbx_strand_id
1 'polypeptide(L)'
;MASLKKILEARRKGLDWILKMRNPDGSIGPYEKGLFYYRVPWAFAVTGRDREASMLLQWIRDNMFAENGDFTGKYSRGEWTTYYYTYPNANIIYGAQILRQFDISYKGMRFLLALQDKRSGGFYDEMSEEGPCGEEDIWCTSQAGLTCLITGFLKEAERVASFLEMMYEEQPDIERKLYFVYKEGEGVVTEFPKEKAKAYCVDVNKPEQWYFMPGIASAFLCRIYMTTGRSRYLELAEKYIEFATRCKQLFSAPQVCKVGWGAALLYQITRDYRYYDLAMKVADYFIEHQYPEGYWINVAPYRELQHIIEITAEFVVHLDTILCALTT
;
A
#
# COMPACT_ATOMS: atom_id res chain seq x y z
N MET A 1 13.76 0.67 -21.90
CA MET A 1 13.27 -0.44 -21.09
C MET A 1 14.37 -0.90 -20.16
N ALA A 2 14.11 -0.83 -18.86
CA ALA A 2 15.02 -1.25 -17.82
C ALA A 2 15.45 -2.70 -18.03
N SER A 3 16.59 -3.09 -17.45
CA SER A 3 16.91 -4.51 -17.29
C SER A 3 16.61 -4.90 -15.85
N LEU A 4 16.35 -6.19 -15.59
CA LEU A 4 16.21 -6.71 -14.22
C LEU A 4 17.42 -6.34 -13.34
N LYS A 5 18.63 -6.25 -13.94
CA LYS A 5 19.83 -5.75 -13.26
C LYS A 5 19.71 -4.30 -12.80
N LYS A 6 19.14 -3.41 -13.61
CA LYS A 6 18.90 -2.00 -13.22
C LYS A 6 17.84 -1.87 -12.14
N ILE A 7 16.78 -2.69 -12.19
CA ILE A 7 15.74 -2.76 -11.16
C ILE A 7 16.35 -3.17 -9.82
N LEU A 8 17.14 -4.25 -9.83
CA LEU A 8 17.88 -4.73 -8.67
C LEU A 8 18.80 -3.64 -8.09
N GLU A 9 19.54 -2.94 -8.95
CA GLU A 9 20.43 -1.85 -8.53
C GLU A 9 19.67 -0.68 -7.88
N ALA A 10 18.57 -0.24 -8.50
CA ALA A 10 17.73 0.82 -7.93
C ALA A 10 17.16 0.42 -6.56
N ARG A 11 16.66 -0.82 -6.43
CA ARG A 11 16.18 -1.36 -5.15
C ARG A 11 17.28 -1.33 -4.08
N ARG A 12 18.51 -1.74 -4.42
CA ARG A 12 19.65 -1.76 -3.49
C ARG A 12 20.02 -0.36 -3.02
N LYS A 13 20.08 0.62 -3.93
CA LYS A 13 20.35 2.03 -3.57
C LYS A 13 19.31 2.59 -2.62
N GLY A 14 18.02 2.32 -2.87
CA GLY A 14 16.93 2.71 -1.97
C GLY A 14 17.07 2.10 -0.58
N LEU A 15 17.35 0.80 -0.51
CA LEU A 15 17.58 0.09 0.75
C LEU A 15 18.78 0.66 1.51
N ASP A 16 19.92 0.86 0.83
CA ASP A 16 21.14 1.38 1.42
C ASP A 16 20.94 2.81 1.94
N TRP A 17 20.07 3.59 1.31
CA TRP A 17 19.67 4.89 1.82
C TRP A 17 18.81 4.78 3.09
N ILE A 18 17.77 3.94 3.12
CA ILE A 18 16.92 3.75 4.31
C ILE A 18 17.75 3.27 5.51
N LEU A 19 18.73 2.39 5.29
CA LEU A 19 19.61 1.89 6.35
C LEU A 19 20.39 3.01 7.06
N LYS A 20 20.68 4.12 6.38
CA LYS A 20 21.35 5.30 6.95
C LYS A 20 20.41 6.15 7.85
N MET A 21 19.10 5.94 7.76
CA MET A 21 18.10 6.67 8.55
C MET A 21 17.86 6.02 9.93
N ARG A 22 18.57 4.92 10.22
CA ARG A 22 18.47 4.20 11.49
C ARG A 22 19.24 4.91 12.59
N ASN A 23 18.63 4.99 13.75
CA ASN A 23 19.28 5.40 14.99
C ASN A 23 19.97 4.21 15.69
N PRO A 24 20.90 4.45 16.63
CA PRO A 24 21.57 3.38 17.38
C PRO A 24 20.63 2.48 18.19
N ASP A 25 19.48 2.99 18.62
CA ASP A 25 18.45 2.25 19.37
C ASP A 25 17.52 1.40 18.48
N GLY A 26 17.74 1.41 17.17
CA GLY A 26 16.96 0.64 16.20
C GLY A 26 15.79 1.39 15.58
N SER A 27 15.45 2.58 16.06
CA SER A 27 14.39 3.41 15.49
C SER A 27 14.78 3.93 14.09
N ILE A 28 13.79 4.44 13.35
CA ILE A 28 14.00 5.22 12.12
C ILE A 28 13.73 6.70 12.43
N GLY A 29 14.76 7.54 12.31
CA GLY A 29 14.67 8.97 12.61
C GLY A 29 14.09 9.79 11.45
N PRO A 30 13.35 10.89 11.71
CA PRO A 30 13.01 11.48 13.02
C PRO A 30 11.70 10.89 13.59
N TYR A 31 11.80 9.89 14.48
CA TYR A 31 10.66 9.07 14.92
C TYR A 31 9.56 9.86 15.65
N GLU A 32 9.89 11.03 16.19
CA GLU A 32 8.96 11.95 16.85
C GLU A 32 7.98 12.62 15.87
N LYS A 33 8.23 12.55 14.57
CA LYS A 33 7.41 13.20 13.52
C LYS A 33 6.24 12.37 13.03
N GLY A 34 6.08 11.12 13.48
CA GLY A 34 4.94 10.28 13.11
C GLY A 34 5.32 8.83 12.84
N LEU A 35 4.33 8.05 12.38
CA LEU A 35 4.49 6.63 12.09
C LEU A 35 5.00 6.34 10.66
N PHE A 36 5.61 7.30 9.97
CA PHE A 36 6.03 7.21 8.56
C PHE A 36 6.94 6.02 8.20
N TYR A 37 7.61 5.43 9.20
CA TYR A 37 8.43 4.22 9.05
C TYR A 37 7.61 2.93 8.98
N TYR A 38 6.27 3.00 8.93
CA TYR A 38 5.36 1.86 8.99
C TYR A 38 5.66 0.73 7.99
N ARG A 39 6.27 1.05 6.84
CA ARG A 39 6.64 0.07 5.80
C ARG A 39 8.07 -0.44 5.90
N VAL A 40 8.93 0.23 6.67
CA VAL A 40 10.35 -0.14 6.78
C VAL A 40 10.55 -1.59 7.25
N PRO A 41 9.78 -2.13 8.23
CA PRO A 41 9.90 -3.55 8.58
C PRO A 41 9.66 -4.49 7.38
N TRP A 42 8.66 -4.19 6.55
CA TRP A 42 8.38 -4.96 5.34
C TRP A 42 9.50 -4.81 4.31
N ALA A 43 9.96 -3.58 4.02
CA ALA A 43 11.04 -3.32 3.08
C ALA A 43 12.34 -4.06 3.46
N PHE A 44 12.69 -4.07 4.75
CA PHE A 44 13.84 -4.81 5.24
C PHE A 44 13.65 -6.33 5.15
N ALA A 45 12.46 -6.84 5.47
CA ALA A 45 12.18 -8.27 5.41
C ALA A 45 12.36 -8.85 3.99
N VAL A 46 11.79 -8.20 2.96
CA VAL A 46 11.88 -8.70 1.58
C VAL A 46 13.27 -8.53 0.95
N THR A 47 14.12 -7.70 1.56
CA THR A 47 15.49 -7.45 1.08
C THR A 47 16.57 -8.14 1.94
N GLY A 48 16.17 -9.00 2.88
CA GLY A 48 17.08 -9.80 3.71
C GLY A 48 17.83 -8.99 4.78
N ARG A 49 17.24 -7.90 5.27
CA ARG A 49 17.74 -7.09 6.40
C ARG A 49 17.00 -7.43 7.69
N ASP A 50 16.85 -8.72 7.97
CA ASP A 50 16.07 -9.27 9.08
C ASP A 50 16.51 -8.74 10.44
N ARG A 51 17.83 -8.58 10.64
CA ARG A 51 18.40 -8.05 11.89
C ARG A 51 17.97 -6.60 12.11
N GLU A 52 18.13 -5.75 11.10
CA GLU A 52 17.75 -4.34 11.17
C GLU A 52 16.24 -4.18 11.35
N ALA A 53 15.44 -5.03 10.69
CA ALA A 53 14.00 -5.05 10.86
C ALA A 53 13.58 -5.48 12.27
N SER A 54 14.24 -6.50 12.83
CA SER A 54 13.98 -6.97 14.19
C SER A 54 14.34 -5.91 15.23
N MET A 55 15.40 -5.13 15.01
CA MET A 55 15.75 -3.99 15.87
C MET A 55 14.66 -2.91 15.83
N LEU A 56 14.14 -2.58 14.65
CA LEU A 56 13.04 -1.62 14.52
C LEU A 56 11.75 -2.13 15.18
N LEU A 57 11.41 -3.41 14.99
CA LEU A 57 10.24 -4.00 15.64
C LEU A 57 10.38 -4.09 17.16
N GLN A 58 11.60 -4.32 17.68
CA GLN A 58 11.87 -4.20 19.11
C GLN A 58 11.63 -2.77 19.61
N TRP A 59 12.14 -1.77 18.90
CA TRP A 59 11.88 -0.38 19.25
C TRP A 59 10.39 -0.04 19.21
N ILE A 60 9.65 -0.50 18.19
CA ILE A 60 8.19 -0.33 18.06
C ILE A 60 7.47 -1.00 19.23
N ARG A 61 7.88 -2.22 19.62
CA ARG A 61 7.31 -2.94 20.76
C ARG A 61 7.43 -2.14 22.05
N ASP A 62 8.59 -1.54 22.29
CA ASP A 62 8.88 -0.84 23.53
C ASP A 62 8.30 0.58 23.57
N ASN A 63 8.06 1.21 22.41
CA ASN A 63 7.71 2.63 22.34
C ASN A 63 6.34 2.91 21.73
N MET A 64 5.84 2.08 20.82
CA MET A 64 4.65 2.38 20.02
C MET A 64 3.52 1.39 20.19
N PHE A 65 3.80 0.15 20.59
CA PHE A 65 2.81 -0.92 20.62
C PHE A 65 2.01 -0.95 21.92
N ALA A 66 0.72 -0.63 21.83
CA ALA A 66 -0.18 -0.49 22.96
C ALA A 66 -0.75 -1.85 23.42
N GLU A 67 -1.34 -1.85 24.63
CA GLU A 67 -1.89 -3.08 25.23
C GLU A 67 -3.10 -3.63 24.44
N ASN A 68 -3.85 -2.79 23.74
CA ASN A 68 -4.96 -3.21 22.88
C ASN A 68 -4.49 -3.76 21.51
N GLY A 69 -3.20 -3.65 21.17
CA GLY A 69 -2.63 -4.07 19.89
C GLY A 69 -2.55 -2.96 18.83
N ASP A 70 -2.89 -1.73 19.17
CA ASP A 70 -2.69 -0.59 18.29
C ASP A 70 -1.26 -0.02 18.41
N PHE A 71 -0.88 0.85 17.46
CA PHE A 71 0.40 1.55 17.43
C PHE A 71 0.26 3.01 17.91
N THR A 72 -0.30 3.20 19.10
CA THR A 72 -0.62 4.51 19.74
C THR A 72 0.22 4.77 20.99
N GLY A 73 1.44 4.25 21.05
CA GLY A 73 2.32 4.41 22.20
C GLY A 73 2.85 5.83 22.42
N LYS A 74 4.10 5.92 22.88
CA LYS A 74 4.74 7.12 23.41
C LYS A 74 4.84 8.30 22.44
N TYR A 75 5.00 8.05 21.14
CA TYR A 75 5.23 9.09 20.15
C TYR A 75 4.00 9.32 19.28
N SER A 76 3.90 10.52 18.72
CA SER A 76 2.81 10.87 17.80
C SER A 76 2.79 9.93 16.60
N ARG A 77 1.60 9.60 16.11
CA ARG A 77 1.40 8.92 14.83
C ARG A 77 1.50 9.88 13.64
N GLY A 78 1.55 11.19 13.89
CA GLY A 78 1.53 12.24 12.88
C GLY A 78 0.15 12.38 12.23
N GLU A 79 0.07 13.11 11.12
CA GLU A 79 -1.18 13.38 10.40
C GLU A 79 -1.86 12.13 9.80
N TRP A 80 -1.16 10.98 9.80
CA TRP A 80 -1.68 9.69 9.32
C TRP A 80 -2.93 9.22 10.06
N THR A 81 -3.16 9.67 11.29
CA THR A 81 -4.37 9.31 12.06
C THR A 81 -5.62 10.04 11.62
N THR A 82 -5.49 11.14 10.88
CA THR A 82 -6.65 11.98 10.56
C THR A 82 -7.46 11.45 9.39
N TYR A 83 -6.84 10.66 8.49
CA TYR A 83 -7.52 10.19 7.27
C TYR A 83 -7.13 8.78 6.78
N TYR A 84 -6.14 8.10 7.38
CA TYR A 84 -5.68 6.78 6.91
C TYR A 84 -5.23 5.90 8.08
N TYR A 85 -6.00 5.91 9.17
CA TYR A 85 -5.66 5.32 10.46
C TYR A 85 -5.22 3.85 10.35
N THR A 86 -5.94 3.07 9.55
CA THR A 86 -5.73 1.63 9.31
C THR A 86 -4.41 1.33 8.57
N TYR A 87 -3.96 2.23 7.70
CA TYR A 87 -2.91 1.92 6.72
C TYR A 87 -1.53 1.68 7.35
N PRO A 88 -1.02 2.52 8.27
CA PRO A 88 0.23 2.23 8.98
C PRO A 88 0.17 0.91 9.76
N ASN A 89 -0.95 0.62 10.43
CA ASN A 89 -1.15 -0.61 11.21
C ASN A 89 -0.98 -1.83 10.30
N ALA A 90 -1.71 -1.85 9.18
CA ALA A 90 -1.68 -2.96 8.24
C ALA A 90 -0.26 -3.24 7.71
N ASN A 91 0.53 -2.20 7.41
CA ASN A 91 1.90 -2.37 6.91
C ASN A 91 2.88 -2.89 7.98
N ILE A 92 2.81 -2.36 9.22
CA ILE A 92 3.69 -2.83 10.31
C ILE A 92 3.40 -4.30 10.61
N ILE A 93 2.12 -4.67 10.69
CA ILE A 93 1.69 -6.05 10.93
C ILE A 93 2.16 -6.97 9.81
N TYR A 94 2.07 -6.53 8.54
CA TYR A 94 2.54 -7.29 7.39
C TYR A 94 4.04 -7.61 7.50
N GLY A 95 4.87 -6.60 7.80
CA GLY A 95 6.30 -6.78 8.01
C GLY A 95 6.61 -7.66 9.23
N ALA A 96 5.93 -7.45 10.35
CA ALA A 96 6.08 -8.25 11.56
C ALA A 96 5.76 -9.74 11.32
N GLN A 97 4.74 -10.03 10.51
CA GLN A 97 4.36 -11.40 10.15
C GLN A 97 5.46 -12.10 9.35
N ILE A 98 6.04 -11.44 8.33
CA ILE A 98 7.16 -11.99 7.55
C ILE A 98 8.35 -12.31 8.47
N LEU A 99 8.62 -11.43 9.43
CA LEU A 99 9.74 -11.53 10.36
C LEU A 99 9.46 -12.45 11.57
N ARG A 100 8.32 -13.14 11.59
CA ARG A 100 7.89 -14.07 12.65
C ARG A 100 7.77 -13.41 14.03
N GLN A 101 7.51 -12.11 14.08
CA GLN A 101 7.23 -11.36 15.32
C GLN A 101 5.75 -11.52 15.68
N PHE A 102 5.37 -12.74 16.04
CA PHE A 102 3.96 -13.15 16.23
C PHE A 102 3.26 -12.45 17.39
N ASP A 103 4.02 -12.01 18.39
CA ASP A 103 3.52 -11.20 19.49
C ASP A 103 2.98 -9.85 19.00
N ILE A 104 3.64 -9.24 18.01
CA ILE A 104 3.18 -8.01 17.36
C ILE A 104 2.10 -8.33 16.33
N SER A 105 2.33 -9.29 15.42
CA SER A 105 1.43 -9.50 14.29
C SER A 105 0.05 -10.00 14.72
N TYR A 106 -0.06 -10.99 15.60
CA TYR A 106 -1.38 -11.49 16.02
C TYR A 106 -2.16 -10.51 16.86
N LYS A 107 -1.48 -9.81 17.78
CA LYS A 107 -2.14 -8.83 18.63
C LYS A 107 -2.52 -7.56 17.83
N GLY A 108 -1.65 -7.12 16.92
CA GLY A 108 -1.95 -6.08 15.95
C GLY A 108 -3.11 -6.44 15.03
N MET A 109 -3.17 -7.68 14.54
CA MET A 109 -4.31 -8.14 13.72
C MET A 109 -5.63 -8.07 14.47
N ARG A 110 -5.68 -8.46 15.75
CA ARG A 110 -6.92 -8.36 16.54
C ARG A 110 -7.44 -6.93 16.60
N PHE A 111 -6.54 -5.95 16.75
CA PHE A 111 -6.91 -4.54 16.67
C PHE A 111 -7.33 -4.14 15.26
N LEU A 112 -6.54 -4.49 14.24
CA LEU A 112 -6.82 -4.15 12.84
C LEU A 112 -8.22 -4.64 12.41
N LEU A 113 -8.59 -5.87 12.76
CA LEU A 113 -9.90 -6.44 12.42
C LEU A 113 -11.07 -5.75 13.12
N ALA A 114 -10.84 -5.02 14.21
CA ALA A 114 -11.89 -4.21 14.82
C ALA A 114 -12.29 -3.05 13.90
N LEU A 115 -11.40 -2.60 12.99
CA LEU A 115 -11.66 -1.53 12.02
C LEU A 115 -12.37 -2.00 10.74
N GLN A 116 -12.57 -3.32 10.56
CA GLN A 116 -13.30 -3.83 9.40
C GLN A 116 -14.81 -3.66 9.60
N ASP A 117 -15.48 -2.94 8.71
CA ASP A 117 -16.93 -2.94 8.67
C ASP A 117 -17.44 -4.33 8.26
N LYS A 118 -18.36 -4.87 9.06
CA LYS A 118 -18.98 -6.18 8.83
C LYS A 118 -19.97 -6.15 7.67
N ARG A 119 -20.47 -4.98 7.28
CA ARG A 119 -21.48 -4.82 6.24
C ARG A 119 -20.85 -4.64 4.86
N SER A 120 -19.99 -3.64 4.68
CA SER A 120 -19.29 -3.39 3.42
C SER A 120 -18.13 -4.36 3.17
N GLY A 121 -17.45 -4.79 4.25
CA GLY A 121 -16.19 -5.54 4.19
C GLY A 121 -14.93 -4.67 4.07
N GLY A 122 -15.09 -3.35 3.93
CA GLY A 122 -14.00 -2.39 3.92
C GLY A 122 -13.48 -2.06 5.31
N PHE A 123 -12.41 -1.28 5.37
CA PHE A 123 -11.80 -0.85 6.63
C PHE A 123 -11.94 0.66 6.76
N TYR A 124 -12.45 1.08 7.93
CA TYR A 124 -12.57 2.48 8.29
C TYR A 124 -11.21 3.18 8.30
N ASP A 125 -11.19 4.43 7.86
CA ASP A 125 -10.00 5.26 7.76
C ASP A 125 -9.77 6.16 8.99
N GLU A 126 -10.74 6.23 9.90
CA GLU A 126 -10.69 6.97 11.15
C GLU A 126 -10.98 6.09 12.39
N MET A 127 -10.53 6.57 13.55
CA MET A 127 -10.82 5.96 14.85
C MET A 127 -11.17 7.08 15.84
N SER A 128 -12.42 7.08 16.31
CA SER A 128 -12.90 7.98 17.36
C SER A 128 -12.83 7.32 18.74
N GLU A 129 -13.20 8.05 19.79
CA GLU A 129 -13.37 7.49 21.14
C GLU A 129 -14.49 6.45 21.21
N GLU A 130 -15.50 6.56 20.34
CA GLU A 130 -16.64 5.63 20.28
C GLU A 130 -16.33 4.36 19.47
N GLY A 131 -15.22 4.37 18.70
CA GLY A 131 -14.77 3.27 17.88
C GLY A 131 -14.42 3.66 16.45
N PRO A 132 -14.22 2.65 15.57
CA PRO A 132 -14.00 2.85 14.14
C PRO A 132 -15.10 3.69 13.51
N CYS A 133 -14.72 4.65 12.67
CA CYS A 133 -15.64 5.57 12.01
C CYS A 133 -15.02 6.13 10.73
N GLY A 134 -15.72 7.05 10.09
CA GLY A 134 -15.21 7.75 8.91
C GLY A 134 -15.57 7.05 7.61
N GLU A 135 -14.72 7.25 6.61
CA GLU A 135 -14.89 6.71 5.28
C GLU A 135 -14.12 5.39 5.13
N GLU A 136 -14.39 4.68 4.06
CA GLU A 136 -13.62 3.51 3.65
C GLU A 136 -13.11 3.76 2.24
N ASP A 137 -11.89 3.35 1.94
CA ASP A 137 -11.31 3.56 0.62
C ASP A 137 -10.66 2.30 0.06
N ILE A 138 -10.47 2.27 -1.26
CA ILE A 138 -9.81 1.15 -1.96
C ILE A 138 -8.40 0.89 -1.43
N TRP A 139 -7.65 1.92 -1.09
CA TRP A 139 -6.24 1.86 -0.71
C TRP A 139 -6.00 1.25 0.67
N CYS A 140 -6.58 1.83 1.72
CA CYS A 140 -6.49 1.34 3.10
C CYS A 140 -7.05 -0.08 3.19
N THR A 141 -8.21 -0.31 2.58
CA THR A 141 -8.90 -1.61 2.57
C THR A 141 -8.09 -2.68 1.86
N SER A 142 -7.52 -2.38 0.68
CA SER A 142 -6.69 -3.37 -0.05
C SER A 142 -5.43 -3.75 0.73
N GLN A 143 -4.78 -2.79 1.39
CA GLN A 143 -3.61 -3.08 2.22
C GLN A 143 -3.99 -3.92 3.45
N ALA A 144 -5.11 -3.61 4.12
CA ALA A 144 -5.61 -4.42 5.21
C ALA A 144 -5.97 -5.84 4.75
N GLY A 145 -6.55 -5.99 3.55
CA GLY A 145 -6.82 -7.30 2.92
C GLY A 145 -5.56 -8.12 2.67
N LEU A 146 -4.48 -7.49 2.17
CA LEU A 146 -3.17 -8.15 2.03
C LEU A 146 -2.63 -8.63 3.38
N THR A 147 -2.79 -7.81 4.42
CA THR A 147 -2.39 -8.15 5.77
C THR A 147 -3.24 -9.30 6.34
N CYS A 148 -4.55 -9.33 6.06
CA CYS A 148 -5.41 -10.46 6.40
C CYS A 148 -4.93 -11.77 5.75
N LEU A 149 -4.56 -11.74 4.46
CA LEU A 149 -4.06 -12.92 3.75
C LEU A 149 -2.78 -13.50 4.39
N ILE A 150 -1.76 -12.66 4.62
CA ILE A 150 -0.46 -13.14 5.13
C ILE A 150 -0.54 -13.63 6.60
N THR A 151 -1.55 -13.17 7.34
CA THR A 151 -1.78 -13.57 8.74
C THR A 151 -2.83 -14.69 8.89
N GLY A 152 -3.41 -15.17 7.79
CA GLY A 152 -4.31 -16.32 7.76
C GLY A 152 -5.79 -16.01 7.98
N PHE A 153 -6.19 -14.74 7.99
CA PHE A 153 -7.58 -14.28 8.11
C PHE A 153 -8.28 -14.26 6.75
N LEU A 154 -8.43 -15.45 6.15
CA LEU A 154 -8.93 -15.60 4.78
C LEU A 154 -10.37 -15.08 4.61
N LYS A 155 -11.24 -15.28 5.60
CA LYS A 155 -12.64 -14.84 5.54
C LYS A 155 -12.73 -13.32 5.48
N GLU A 156 -11.91 -12.64 6.27
CA GLU A 156 -11.81 -11.18 6.31
C GLU A 156 -11.19 -10.65 5.02
N ALA A 157 -10.21 -11.35 4.43
CA ALA A 157 -9.71 -11.04 3.10
C ALA A 157 -10.78 -11.23 2.01
N GLU A 158 -11.60 -12.29 2.06
CA GLU A 158 -12.70 -12.48 1.11
C GLU A 158 -13.72 -11.33 1.17
N ARG A 159 -13.98 -10.77 2.36
CA ARG A 159 -14.82 -9.57 2.52
C ARG A 159 -14.21 -8.35 1.86
N VAL A 160 -12.89 -8.16 1.96
CA VAL A 160 -12.19 -7.10 1.23
C VAL A 160 -12.36 -7.27 -0.28
N ALA A 161 -12.29 -8.50 -0.80
CA ALA A 161 -12.53 -8.72 -2.22
C ALA A 161 -13.97 -8.39 -2.63
N SER A 162 -14.96 -8.72 -1.80
CA SER A 162 -16.36 -8.33 -2.02
C SER A 162 -16.56 -6.80 -1.95
N PHE A 163 -15.87 -6.11 -1.05
CA PHE A 163 -15.86 -4.65 -1.00
C PHE A 163 -15.34 -4.05 -2.32
N LEU A 164 -14.21 -4.55 -2.82
CA LEU A 164 -13.64 -4.07 -4.09
C LEU A 164 -14.53 -4.38 -5.30
N GLU A 165 -15.20 -5.54 -5.30
CA GLU A 165 -16.19 -5.89 -6.33
C GLU A 165 -17.35 -4.89 -6.33
N MET A 166 -17.94 -4.62 -5.17
CA MET A 166 -18.98 -3.59 -5.00
C MET A 166 -18.50 -2.21 -5.45
N MET A 167 -17.32 -1.78 -5.00
CA MET A 167 -16.74 -0.49 -5.39
C MET A 167 -16.60 -0.36 -6.90
N TYR A 168 -16.26 -1.44 -7.61
CA TYR A 168 -16.12 -1.41 -9.07
C TYR A 168 -17.47 -1.44 -9.79
N GLU A 169 -18.42 -2.25 -9.31
CA GLU A 169 -19.74 -2.43 -9.93
C GLU A 169 -20.66 -1.22 -9.76
N GLU A 170 -20.54 -0.47 -8.65
CA GLU A 170 -21.37 0.70 -8.37
C GLU A 170 -20.88 1.99 -9.06
N GLN A 171 -19.85 1.91 -9.91
CA GLN A 171 -19.31 3.09 -10.60
C GLN A 171 -20.30 3.65 -11.63
N PRO A 172 -20.64 4.96 -11.57
CA PRO A 172 -21.56 5.57 -12.54
C PRO A 172 -20.98 5.68 -13.95
N ASP A 173 -19.64 5.79 -14.07
CA ASP A 173 -18.91 5.91 -15.33
C ASP A 173 -17.47 5.41 -15.17
N ILE A 174 -17.30 4.10 -14.97
CA ILE A 174 -15.98 3.47 -14.83
C ILE A 174 -15.08 3.72 -16.05
N GLU A 175 -15.65 4.01 -17.21
CA GLU A 175 -14.87 4.31 -18.42
C GLU A 175 -14.14 5.66 -18.35
N ARG A 176 -14.59 6.58 -17.49
CA ARG A 176 -13.94 7.89 -17.31
C ARG A 176 -13.41 8.15 -15.91
N LYS A 177 -14.02 7.59 -14.88
CA LYS A 177 -13.70 7.90 -13.49
C LYS A 177 -13.71 6.65 -12.63
N LEU A 178 -12.79 6.60 -11.67
CA LEU A 178 -12.83 5.65 -10.57
C LEU A 178 -13.01 6.44 -9.28
N TYR A 179 -14.23 6.42 -8.75
CA TYR A 179 -14.55 6.87 -7.40
C TYR A 179 -14.11 5.80 -6.42
N PHE A 180 -13.28 6.14 -5.45
CA PHE A 180 -12.58 5.13 -4.65
C PHE A 180 -12.83 5.25 -3.14
N VAL A 181 -13.78 6.09 -2.75
CA VAL A 181 -14.24 6.30 -1.39
C VAL A 181 -15.67 5.80 -1.25
N TYR A 182 -15.94 5.11 -0.15
CA TYR A 182 -17.23 4.59 0.27
C TYR A 182 -17.58 5.19 1.62
N LYS A 183 -18.86 5.48 1.82
CA LYS A 183 -19.38 5.94 3.11
C LYS A 183 -20.65 5.20 3.45
N GLU A 184 -20.73 4.69 4.68
CA GLU A 184 -21.93 3.96 5.13
C GLU A 184 -23.18 4.84 5.01
N GLY A 185 -24.25 4.27 4.44
CA GLY A 185 -25.52 4.95 4.22
C GLY A 185 -25.59 5.78 2.94
N GLU A 186 -24.43 6.14 2.35
CA GLU A 186 -24.34 6.90 1.09
C GLU A 186 -23.88 6.03 -0.09
N GLY A 187 -23.07 5.00 0.16
CA GLY A 187 -22.48 4.14 -0.88
C GLY A 187 -21.17 4.71 -1.42
N VAL A 188 -20.86 4.42 -2.69
CA VAL A 188 -19.72 5.03 -3.39
C VAL A 188 -19.91 6.55 -3.47
N VAL A 189 -18.95 7.31 -2.95
CA VAL A 189 -19.06 8.77 -2.84
C VAL A 189 -18.73 9.43 -4.18
N THR A 190 -19.77 9.90 -4.88
CA THR A 190 -19.64 10.56 -6.20
C THR A 190 -19.69 12.09 -6.14
N GLU A 191 -20.16 12.65 -5.03
CA GLU A 191 -20.27 14.09 -4.79
C GLU A 191 -19.33 14.52 -3.66
N PHE A 192 -18.42 15.43 -3.95
CA PHE A 192 -17.43 15.94 -3.00
C PHE A 192 -16.98 17.35 -3.36
N PRO A 193 -16.45 18.12 -2.39
CA PRO A 193 -15.83 19.42 -2.64
C PRO A 193 -14.70 19.32 -3.68
N LYS A 194 -14.51 20.36 -4.51
CA LYS A 194 -13.51 20.36 -5.58
C LYS A 194 -12.09 20.14 -5.05
N GLU A 195 -11.82 20.59 -3.84
CA GLU A 195 -10.55 20.52 -3.13
C GLU A 195 -10.21 19.07 -2.76
N LYS A 196 -11.24 18.23 -2.57
CA LYS A 196 -11.12 16.81 -2.27
C LYS A 196 -11.05 15.93 -3.53
N ALA A 197 -11.14 16.49 -4.74
CA ALA A 197 -11.28 15.69 -5.95
C ALA A 197 -10.19 14.63 -6.15
N LYS A 198 -8.91 14.97 -5.88
CA LYS A 198 -7.78 14.03 -5.97
C LYS A 198 -7.86 12.91 -4.95
N ALA A 199 -8.51 13.16 -3.81
CA ALA A 199 -8.67 12.23 -2.69
C ALA A 199 -9.94 11.38 -2.76
N TYR A 200 -10.77 11.54 -3.80
CA TYR A 200 -12.03 10.78 -3.94
C TYR A 200 -12.20 10.13 -5.32
N CYS A 201 -11.51 10.66 -6.34
CA CYS A 201 -11.70 10.21 -7.72
C CYS A 201 -10.40 10.24 -8.52
N VAL A 202 -10.17 9.21 -9.33
CA VAL A 202 -9.20 9.22 -10.44
C VAL A 202 -9.96 9.48 -11.74
N ASP A 203 -9.64 10.58 -12.44
CA ASP A 203 -10.20 10.90 -13.75
C ASP A 203 -9.18 10.58 -14.85
N VAL A 204 -9.58 9.76 -15.85
CA VAL A 204 -8.67 9.28 -16.91
C VAL A 204 -8.05 10.40 -17.75
N ASN A 205 -8.62 11.60 -17.74
CA ASN A 205 -8.14 12.74 -18.53
C ASN A 205 -7.30 13.75 -17.73
N LYS A 206 -7.22 13.64 -16.39
CA LYS A 206 -6.51 14.62 -15.55
C LYS A 206 -5.11 14.12 -15.15
N PRO A 207 -4.12 15.02 -14.98
CA PRO A 207 -2.80 14.69 -14.46
C PRO A 207 -2.80 14.58 -12.93
N GLU A 208 -1.67 14.10 -12.39
CA GLU A 208 -1.31 14.17 -10.97
C GLU A 208 -2.38 13.61 -10.02
N GLN A 209 -3.08 12.55 -10.42
CA GLN A 209 -4.10 11.88 -9.61
C GLN A 209 -3.50 10.79 -8.71
N TRP A 210 -4.30 10.23 -7.80
CA TRP A 210 -3.92 9.06 -7.00
C TRP A 210 -4.02 7.75 -7.80
N TYR A 211 -3.18 7.62 -8.82
CA TYR A 211 -3.17 6.45 -9.72
C TYR A 211 -2.85 5.12 -9.01
N PHE A 212 -2.43 5.15 -7.74
CA PHE A 212 -2.16 3.95 -6.97
C PHE A 212 -3.41 3.12 -6.63
N MET A 213 -4.61 3.73 -6.66
CA MET A 213 -5.88 3.10 -6.30
C MET A 213 -6.17 1.79 -7.07
N PRO A 214 -6.23 1.79 -8.42
CA PRO A 214 -6.42 0.55 -9.17
C PRO A 214 -5.27 -0.45 -8.99
N GLY A 215 -4.05 0.06 -8.81
CA GLY A 215 -2.86 -0.76 -8.68
C GLY A 215 -2.85 -1.62 -7.42
N ILE A 216 -3.18 -1.04 -6.26
CA ILE A 216 -3.24 -1.79 -5.01
C ILE A 216 -4.44 -2.74 -4.93
N ALA A 217 -5.59 -2.34 -5.49
CA ALA A 217 -6.75 -3.23 -5.64
C ALA A 217 -6.35 -4.48 -6.43
N SER A 218 -5.74 -4.29 -7.59
CA SER A 218 -5.25 -5.40 -8.42
C SER A 218 -4.21 -6.26 -7.71
N ALA A 219 -3.27 -5.66 -6.98
CA ALA A 219 -2.26 -6.40 -6.23
C ALA A 219 -2.87 -7.30 -5.14
N PHE A 220 -3.84 -6.78 -4.37
CA PHE A 220 -4.58 -7.57 -3.39
C PHE A 220 -5.38 -8.70 -4.08
N LEU A 221 -6.14 -8.37 -5.13
CA LEU A 221 -6.98 -9.32 -5.85
C LEU A 221 -6.18 -10.47 -6.49
N CYS A 222 -4.99 -10.17 -7.02
CA CYS A 222 -4.04 -11.19 -7.46
C CYS A 222 -3.64 -12.15 -6.33
N ARG A 223 -3.35 -11.63 -5.14
CA ARG A 223 -2.93 -12.47 -3.99
C ARG A 223 -4.06 -13.33 -3.44
N ILE A 224 -5.29 -12.82 -3.37
CA ILE A 224 -6.44 -13.64 -2.97
C ILE A 224 -6.81 -14.66 -4.06
N TYR A 225 -6.64 -14.34 -5.35
CA TYR A 225 -6.74 -15.34 -6.42
C TYR A 225 -5.71 -16.46 -6.22
N MET A 226 -4.43 -16.14 -5.99
CA MET A 226 -3.40 -17.16 -5.74
C MET A 226 -3.71 -18.06 -4.53
N THR A 227 -4.46 -17.54 -3.56
CA THR A 227 -4.84 -18.26 -2.33
C THR A 227 -6.09 -19.13 -2.54
N THR A 228 -7.06 -18.68 -3.34
CA THR A 228 -8.40 -19.29 -3.43
C THR A 228 -8.69 -19.98 -4.77
N GLY A 229 -7.95 -19.65 -5.83
CA GLY A 229 -8.16 -20.14 -7.19
C GLY A 229 -9.43 -19.62 -7.88
N ARG A 230 -10.16 -18.66 -7.29
CA ARG A 230 -11.44 -18.18 -7.85
C ARG A 230 -11.22 -17.13 -8.94
N SER A 231 -11.54 -17.47 -10.19
CA SER A 231 -11.26 -16.64 -11.37
C SER A 231 -11.81 -15.21 -11.28
N ARG A 232 -12.99 -15.02 -10.67
CA ARG A 232 -13.60 -13.69 -10.47
C ARG A 232 -12.65 -12.66 -9.85
N TYR A 233 -11.74 -13.10 -8.96
CA TYR A 233 -10.77 -12.19 -8.35
C TYR A 233 -9.68 -11.76 -9.34
N LEU A 234 -9.22 -12.68 -10.18
CA LEU A 234 -8.28 -12.36 -11.25
C LEU A 234 -8.93 -11.44 -12.29
N GLU A 235 -10.15 -11.76 -12.73
CA GLU A 235 -10.93 -10.95 -13.68
C GLU A 235 -11.13 -9.52 -13.15
N LEU A 236 -11.44 -9.36 -11.85
CA LEU A 236 -11.55 -8.04 -11.23
C LEU A 236 -10.18 -7.33 -11.12
N ALA A 237 -9.10 -8.06 -10.86
CA ALA A 237 -7.75 -7.49 -10.83
C ALA A 237 -7.34 -6.93 -12.20
N GLU A 238 -7.70 -7.62 -13.29
CA GLU A 238 -7.48 -7.19 -14.67
C GLU A 238 -8.29 -5.92 -14.96
N LYS A 239 -9.58 -5.89 -14.62
CA LYS A 239 -10.48 -4.73 -14.76
C LYS A 239 -9.95 -3.45 -14.10
N TYR A 240 -9.35 -3.55 -12.91
CA TYR A 240 -8.73 -2.40 -12.25
C TYR A 240 -7.49 -1.91 -13.00
N ILE A 241 -6.62 -2.80 -13.49
CA ILE A 241 -5.44 -2.39 -14.27
C ILE A 241 -5.86 -1.85 -15.65
N GLU A 242 -6.88 -2.40 -16.28
CA GLU A 242 -7.46 -1.86 -17.51
C GLU A 242 -7.91 -0.40 -17.31
N PHE A 243 -8.60 -0.09 -16.21
CA PHE A 243 -8.90 1.30 -15.84
C PHE A 243 -7.62 2.16 -15.77
N ALA A 244 -6.59 1.68 -15.07
CA ALA A 244 -5.33 2.42 -14.96
C ALA A 244 -4.70 2.70 -16.33
N THR A 245 -4.74 1.74 -17.27
CA THR A 245 -4.19 1.92 -18.61
C THR A 245 -4.94 2.93 -19.48
N ARG A 246 -6.21 3.25 -19.15
CA ARG A 246 -6.97 4.32 -19.79
C ARG A 246 -6.54 5.72 -19.35
N CYS A 247 -5.84 5.86 -18.22
CA CYS A 247 -5.38 7.15 -17.71
C CYS A 247 -4.30 7.75 -18.64
N LYS A 248 -4.63 8.85 -19.32
CA LYS A 248 -3.75 9.48 -20.33
C LYS A 248 -2.44 9.99 -19.77
N GLN A 249 -2.44 10.36 -18.49
CA GLN A 249 -1.29 10.95 -17.80
C GLN A 249 -0.85 10.09 -16.61
N LEU A 250 -0.99 8.76 -16.73
CA LEU A 250 -0.65 7.79 -15.69
C LEU A 250 0.73 8.01 -15.05
N PHE A 251 1.73 8.41 -15.83
CA PHE A 251 3.12 8.66 -15.39
C PHE A 251 3.40 10.11 -14.97
N SER A 252 2.36 10.94 -14.82
CA SER A 252 2.52 12.34 -14.39
C SER A 252 2.89 12.47 -12.90
N ALA A 253 2.81 11.40 -12.12
CA ALA A 253 3.14 11.46 -10.70
C ALA A 253 3.63 10.11 -10.13
N PRO A 254 4.40 10.13 -9.01
CA PRO A 254 5.01 8.93 -8.43
C PRO A 254 4.01 7.88 -7.93
N GLN A 255 2.75 8.29 -7.77
CA GLN A 255 1.61 7.44 -7.42
C GLN A 255 1.36 6.28 -8.42
N VAL A 256 1.98 6.29 -9.61
CA VAL A 256 1.95 5.14 -10.53
C VAL A 256 2.57 3.86 -9.94
N CYS A 257 3.33 3.98 -8.85
CA CYS A 257 4.05 2.90 -8.19
C CYS A 257 3.24 1.60 -7.99
N LYS A 258 2.00 1.70 -7.49
CA LYS A 258 1.17 0.52 -7.20
C LYS A 258 0.57 -0.10 -8.46
N VAL A 259 0.48 0.64 -9.57
CA VAL A 259 0.07 0.08 -10.88
C VAL A 259 1.13 -0.90 -11.37
N GLY A 260 2.41 -0.56 -11.21
CA GLY A 260 3.52 -1.48 -11.51
C GLY A 260 3.48 -2.74 -10.65
N TRP A 261 3.10 -2.59 -9.37
CA TRP A 261 2.92 -3.72 -8.45
C TRP A 261 1.79 -4.66 -8.90
N GLY A 262 0.59 -4.14 -9.17
CA GLY A 262 -0.53 -4.94 -9.67
C GLY A 262 -0.23 -5.58 -11.02
N ALA A 263 0.34 -4.83 -11.97
CA ALA A 263 0.73 -5.34 -13.28
C ALA A 263 1.77 -6.46 -13.20
N ALA A 264 2.78 -6.34 -12.34
CA ALA A 264 3.76 -7.39 -12.16
C ALA A 264 3.12 -8.70 -11.65
N LEU A 265 2.18 -8.61 -10.70
CA LEU A 265 1.47 -9.77 -10.19
C LEU A 265 0.51 -10.38 -11.22
N LEU A 266 -0.17 -9.57 -12.03
CA LEU A 266 -0.95 -10.06 -13.16
C LEU A 266 -0.04 -10.82 -14.14
N TYR A 267 1.11 -10.28 -14.52
CA TYR A 267 2.06 -10.99 -15.37
C TYR A 267 2.51 -12.33 -14.76
N GLN A 268 2.82 -12.35 -13.46
CA GLN A 268 3.21 -13.57 -12.74
C GLN A 268 2.14 -14.67 -12.87
N ILE A 269 0.86 -14.29 -12.83
CA ILE A 269 -0.27 -15.21 -12.88
C ILE A 269 -0.62 -15.61 -14.32
N THR A 270 -0.76 -14.65 -15.23
CA THR A 270 -1.37 -14.84 -16.56
C THR A 270 -0.36 -15.06 -17.67
N ARG A 271 0.89 -14.62 -17.48
CA ARG A 271 1.93 -14.55 -18.52
C ARG A 271 1.60 -13.64 -19.71
N ASP A 272 0.61 -12.75 -19.55
CA ASP A 272 0.29 -11.76 -20.56
C ASP A 272 1.33 -10.61 -20.55
N TYR A 273 2.07 -10.51 -21.65
CA TYR A 273 3.15 -9.54 -21.81
C TYR A 273 2.68 -8.07 -21.79
N ARG A 274 1.38 -7.79 -21.98
CA ARG A 274 0.86 -6.43 -21.77
C ARG A 274 1.12 -5.94 -20.34
N TYR A 275 1.00 -6.83 -19.36
CA TYR A 275 1.27 -6.51 -17.96
C TYR A 275 2.77 -6.47 -17.64
N TYR A 276 3.57 -7.32 -18.30
CA TYR A 276 5.04 -7.23 -18.25
C TYR A 276 5.51 -5.86 -18.71
N ASP A 277 5.05 -5.41 -19.88
CA ASP A 277 5.43 -4.13 -20.47
C ASP A 277 5.01 -2.95 -19.58
N LEU A 278 3.84 -3.02 -18.97
CA LEU A 278 3.37 -2.01 -18.02
C LEU A 278 4.25 -1.99 -16.76
N ALA A 279 4.54 -3.14 -16.15
CA ALA A 279 5.42 -3.22 -14.99
C ALA A 279 6.84 -2.71 -15.29
N MET A 280 7.38 -3.03 -16.47
CA MET A 280 8.68 -2.53 -16.93
C MET A 280 8.70 -1.02 -17.14
N LYS A 281 7.62 -0.42 -17.65
CA LYS A 281 7.48 1.04 -17.77
C LYS A 281 7.44 1.72 -16.40
N VAL A 282 6.79 1.12 -15.40
CA VAL A 282 6.81 1.65 -14.03
C VAL A 282 8.19 1.49 -13.40
N ALA A 283 8.90 0.40 -13.69
CA ALA A 283 10.28 0.22 -13.26
C ALA A 283 11.23 1.27 -13.88
N ASP A 284 11.06 1.59 -15.17
CA ASP A 284 11.77 2.70 -15.82
C ASP A 284 11.52 4.02 -15.08
N TYR A 285 10.26 4.31 -14.75
CA TYR A 285 9.90 5.50 -13.96
C TYR A 285 10.66 5.55 -12.62
N PHE A 286 10.69 4.45 -11.86
CA PHE A 286 11.45 4.41 -10.60
C PHE A 286 12.94 4.70 -10.80
N ILE A 287 13.55 4.14 -11.83
CA ILE A 287 14.98 4.32 -12.10
C ILE A 287 15.28 5.77 -12.51
N GLU A 288 14.44 6.36 -13.37
CA GLU A 288 14.62 7.72 -13.87
C GLU A 288 14.43 8.79 -12.79
N HIS A 289 13.57 8.52 -11.80
CA HIS A 289 13.23 9.46 -10.72
C HIS A 289 13.98 9.17 -9.41
N GLN A 290 14.92 8.22 -9.40
CA GLN A 290 15.76 7.97 -8.23
C GLN A 290 16.85 9.04 -8.12
N TYR A 291 16.96 9.66 -6.95
CA TYR A 291 18.03 10.62 -6.68
C TYR A 291 19.40 9.90 -6.61
N PRO A 292 20.52 10.60 -6.88
CA PRO A 292 21.85 10.01 -6.84
C PRO A 292 22.19 9.29 -5.53
N GLU A 293 21.66 9.78 -4.41
CA GLU A 293 21.86 9.21 -3.08
C GLU A 293 21.02 7.94 -2.82
N GLY A 294 20.05 7.64 -3.70
CA GLY A 294 19.26 6.40 -3.70
C GLY A 294 17.80 6.54 -3.28
N TYR A 295 17.36 7.70 -2.80
CA TYR A 295 15.97 7.92 -2.35
C TYR A 295 15.05 8.43 -3.47
N TRP A 296 13.76 8.50 -3.17
CA TRP A 296 12.74 9.12 -4.02
C TRP A 296 11.97 10.20 -3.26
N ILE A 297 11.35 11.12 -4.01
CA ILE A 297 10.51 12.19 -3.47
C ILE A 297 9.14 12.16 -4.19
N ASN A 298 8.05 12.35 -3.45
CA ASN A 298 6.72 12.56 -4.02
C ASN A 298 6.59 13.97 -4.65
N VAL A 299 5.79 14.12 -5.71
CA VAL A 299 5.53 15.44 -6.32
C VAL A 299 4.68 16.29 -5.36
N ALA A 300 5.33 17.32 -4.76
CA ALA A 300 4.85 18.46 -3.95
C ALA A 300 3.88 18.18 -2.76
N PRO A 301 4.00 18.86 -1.60
CA PRO A 301 5.15 19.54 -0.98
C PRO A 301 5.95 18.60 -0.04
N TYR A 302 5.96 17.29 -0.30
CA TYR A 302 6.58 16.28 0.57
C TYR A 302 8.11 16.24 0.48
N ARG A 303 8.79 17.32 0.92
CA ARG A 303 10.27 17.39 0.98
C ARG A 303 10.84 17.10 2.37
N GLU A 304 9.98 16.88 3.35
CA GLU A 304 10.40 16.54 4.69
C GLU A 304 10.87 15.09 4.78
N LEU A 305 11.90 14.85 5.61
CA LEU A 305 12.61 13.58 5.67
C LEU A 305 11.68 12.38 5.93
N GLN A 306 10.66 12.54 6.78
CA GLN A 306 9.69 11.48 7.06
C GLN A 306 8.96 10.97 5.81
N HIS A 307 8.60 11.87 4.89
CA HIS A 307 7.90 11.50 3.66
C HIS A 307 8.85 10.88 2.64
N ILE A 308 10.12 11.30 2.63
CA ILE A 308 11.18 10.69 1.81
C ILE A 308 11.43 9.25 2.26
N ILE A 309 11.47 9.01 3.58
CA ILE A 309 11.62 7.66 4.15
C ILE A 309 10.45 6.76 3.76
N GLU A 310 9.23 7.26 3.96
CA GLU A 310 8.00 6.54 3.64
C GLU A 310 7.97 6.09 2.17
N ILE A 311 8.15 7.03 1.23
CA ILE A 311 8.07 6.73 -0.20
C ILE A 311 9.23 5.85 -0.67
N THR A 312 10.43 6.05 -0.11
CA THR A 312 11.59 5.21 -0.44
C THR A 312 11.37 3.77 0.03
N ALA A 313 10.80 3.57 1.22
CA ALA A 313 10.44 2.23 1.70
C ALA A 313 9.35 1.58 0.84
N GLU A 314 8.37 2.36 0.38
CA GLU A 314 7.35 1.90 -0.58
C GLU A 314 7.96 1.42 -1.90
N PHE A 315 8.85 2.22 -2.48
CA PHE A 315 9.42 1.90 -3.79
C PHE A 315 10.39 0.73 -3.71
N VAL A 316 11.10 0.53 -2.60
CA VAL A 316 11.91 -0.67 -2.36
C VAL A 316 11.04 -1.94 -2.39
N VAL A 317 9.88 -1.93 -1.72
CA VAL A 317 8.94 -3.08 -1.71
C VAL A 317 8.37 -3.35 -3.11
N HIS A 318 8.00 -2.30 -3.85
CA HIS A 318 7.44 -2.46 -5.18
C HIS A 318 8.48 -2.91 -6.21
N LEU A 319 9.70 -2.36 -6.19
CA LEU A 319 10.81 -2.83 -7.02
C LEU A 319 11.15 -4.29 -6.72
N ASP A 320 11.11 -4.70 -5.44
CA ASP A 320 11.31 -6.09 -5.06
C ASP A 320 10.25 -7.01 -5.69
N THR A 321 8.97 -6.62 -5.57
CA THR A 321 7.87 -7.42 -6.13
C THR A 321 7.96 -7.49 -7.65
N ILE A 322 8.22 -6.36 -8.33
CA ILE A 322 8.42 -6.32 -9.78
C ILE A 322 9.57 -7.25 -10.18
N LEU A 323 10.74 -7.15 -9.52
CA LEU A 323 11.88 -8.00 -9.83
C LEU A 323 11.52 -9.49 -9.72
N CYS A 324 10.87 -9.90 -8.62
CA CYS A 324 10.50 -11.29 -8.39
C CYS A 324 9.47 -11.80 -9.40
N ALA A 325 8.41 -11.02 -9.65
CA ALA A 325 7.31 -11.41 -10.54
C ALA A 325 7.71 -11.46 -12.03
N LEU A 326 8.66 -10.63 -12.46
CA LEU A 326 9.15 -10.63 -13.84
C LEU A 326 10.27 -11.65 -14.10
N THR A 327 10.83 -12.27 -13.06
CA THR A 327 11.87 -13.30 -13.18
C THR A 327 11.28 -14.70 -13.37
N THR A 328 10.06 -14.91 -12.87
CA THR A 328 9.28 -16.12 -13.15
C THR A 328 8.82 -16.13 -14.59
#